data_AF-A0A0B7BA02-F1
#
_entry.id   AF-A0A0B7BA02-F1
#
_cell.length_a   1.000
_cell.length_b   1.000
_cell.length_c   1.000
_cell.angle_alpha   90.00
_cell.angle_beta   90.00
_cell.angle_gamma   90.00
#
_symmetry.space_group_name_H-M   'P 1'
#
loop_
_entity.id
_entity.type
_entity.pdbx_description
1 polymer ?
#
loop_
_entity_poly.entity_id
_entity_poly.type
_entity_poly.pdbx_seq_one_letter_code
_entity_poly.pdbx_strand_id
1 'polypeptide(L)'
;MDKLRLATLARGELGYHETEYSIVGEADLQKHLIICDKNADHKNFTPIQDFNIEQLPDGYKDQDIVDYIRSQADLTVRVTTTYISQNRPEGYAFYECRGKKFLRVGSGFMQYVYRNELRSNKPCPCPECKNSPTPRLEWAKLKIRTATHVVFDDEEAKKTTVEFFYNSEKEKDKVRVVYGDSFRFGTIRGDWCDIRCVSHDLELCDFLKDTWGRWRWLETKVNQKFTFDQDHHLAILVSHPHGCNKQVSIGAWRDRDIVDRSRDWE
;
A
#
# COMPACT_ATOMS: atom_id res chain seq x y z
N MET A 1 -29.01 -10.54 -6.49
CA MET A 1 -28.02 -10.09 -7.50
C MET A 1 -26.87 -11.09 -7.44
N ASP A 2 -26.53 -11.72 -8.56
CA ASP A 2 -25.52 -12.80 -8.64
C ASP A 2 -24.12 -12.31 -8.21
N LYS A 3 -23.37 -13.13 -7.46
CA LYS A 3 -22.00 -12.86 -7.00
C LYS A 3 -21.07 -12.65 -8.19
N LEU A 4 -21.27 -13.38 -9.29
CA LEU A 4 -20.48 -13.21 -10.51
C LEU A 4 -20.76 -11.85 -11.17
N ARG A 5 -22.03 -11.41 -11.17
CA ARG A 5 -22.41 -10.08 -11.68
C ARG A 5 -21.83 -8.94 -10.84
N LEU A 6 -21.77 -9.09 -9.51
CA LEU A 6 -21.09 -8.12 -8.62
C LEU A 6 -19.59 -8.03 -8.89
N ALA A 7 -18.96 -9.18 -9.13
CA ALA A 7 -17.56 -9.29 -9.54
C ALA A 7 -17.29 -8.56 -10.87
N THR A 8 -18.12 -8.79 -11.89
CA THR A 8 -17.99 -8.11 -13.19
C THR A 8 -18.19 -6.60 -13.08
N LEU A 9 -19.19 -6.15 -12.32
CA LEU A 9 -19.46 -4.73 -12.11
C LEU A 9 -18.34 -4.03 -11.31
N ALA A 10 -17.68 -4.75 -10.40
CA ALA A 10 -16.55 -4.23 -9.64
C ALA A 10 -15.30 -3.99 -10.49
N ARG A 11 -15.10 -4.76 -11.58
CA ARG A 11 -13.94 -4.62 -12.49
C ARG A 11 -13.99 -3.39 -13.39
N GLY A 12 -15.11 -2.66 -13.42
CA GLY A 12 -15.27 -1.36 -14.10
C GLY A 12 -14.89 -1.36 -15.59
N GLU A 13 -15.87 -1.36 -16.49
CA GLU A 13 -15.61 -0.97 -17.88
C GLU A 13 -15.32 0.54 -17.95
N LEU A 14 -14.03 0.88 -17.84
CA LEU A 14 -13.27 1.96 -18.52
C LEU A 14 -11.93 2.19 -17.79
N GLY A 15 -10.99 1.26 -17.99
CA GLY A 15 -9.64 1.58 -18.49
C GLY A 15 -8.60 2.29 -17.62
N TYR A 16 -8.83 2.72 -16.38
CA TYR A 16 -7.78 3.43 -15.61
C TYR A 16 -7.49 2.93 -14.18
N HIS A 17 -8.30 2.02 -13.63
CA HIS A 17 -8.12 1.55 -12.25
C HIS A 17 -8.03 0.04 -12.18
N GLU A 18 -6.88 -0.47 -11.74
CA GLU A 18 -6.72 -1.90 -11.47
C GLU A 18 -7.30 -2.22 -10.09
N THR A 19 -8.49 -2.82 -10.06
CA THR A 19 -9.19 -3.09 -8.81
C THR A 19 -9.11 -4.55 -8.39
N GLU A 20 -8.76 -4.79 -7.13
CA GLU A 20 -8.83 -6.11 -6.52
C GLU A 20 -9.96 -6.24 -5.50
N TYR A 21 -10.72 -7.33 -5.60
CA TYR A 21 -11.79 -7.68 -4.67
C TYR A 21 -11.83 -9.17 -4.42
N SER A 22 -12.44 -9.57 -3.31
CA SER A 22 -12.71 -10.96 -2.99
C SER A 22 -14.11 -11.11 -2.37
N ILE A 23 -14.82 -12.14 -2.84
CA ILE A 23 -16.19 -12.47 -2.40
C ILE A 23 -16.16 -13.62 -1.38
N VAL A 24 -15.15 -14.50 -1.43
CA VAL A 24 -15.02 -15.68 -0.55
C VAL A 24 -13.85 -15.55 0.46
N GLY A 25 -13.18 -14.39 0.50
CA GLY A 25 -12.03 -14.14 1.40
C GLY A 25 -10.66 -14.35 0.72
N GLU A 26 -9.59 -14.47 1.49
CA GLU A 26 -8.21 -14.46 0.94
C GLU A 26 -7.95 -15.56 -0.11
N ALA A 27 -8.68 -16.69 -0.05
CA ALA A 27 -8.55 -17.78 -1.01
C ALA A 27 -8.82 -17.38 -2.47
N ASP A 28 -9.64 -16.35 -2.71
CA ASP A 28 -9.90 -15.85 -4.07
C ASP A 28 -8.74 -15.01 -4.61
N LEU A 29 -7.89 -14.43 -3.74
CA LEU A 29 -6.75 -13.62 -4.17
C LEU A 29 -5.71 -14.46 -4.91
N GLN A 30 -5.41 -15.65 -4.37
CA GLN A 30 -4.51 -16.61 -5.03
C GLN A 30 -5.07 -17.10 -6.37
N LYS A 31 -6.39 -17.25 -6.49
CA LYS A 31 -7.02 -17.58 -7.77
C LYS A 31 -6.84 -16.44 -8.76
N HIS A 32 -7.07 -15.19 -8.34
CA HIS A 32 -6.90 -14.01 -9.19
C HIS A 32 -5.46 -13.89 -9.72
N LEU A 33 -4.46 -14.19 -8.89
CA LEU A 33 -3.07 -14.27 -9.31
C LEU A 33 -2.84 -15.34 -10.40
N ILE A 34 -3.41 -16.54 -10.23
CA ILE A 34 -3.24 -17.66 -11.18
C ILE A 34 -3.90 -17.37 -12.54
N ILE A 35 -5.06 -16.72 -12.56
CA ILE A 35 -5.83 -16.45 -13.79
C ILE A 35 -5.55 -15.05 -14.38
N CYS A 36 -4.54 -14.34 -13.89
CA CYS A 36 -4.29 -12.96 -14.31
C CYS A 36 -3.54 -12.91 -15.65
N ASP A 37 -4.18 -12.28 -16.64
CA ASP A 37 -3.68 -12.16 -18.02
C ASP A 37 -2.72 -10.96 -18.23
N LYS A 38 -2.61 -10.05 -17.25
CA LYS A 38 -1.81 -8.80 -17.37
C LYS A 38 -0.32 -9.05 -17.44
N ASN A 39 0.15 -10.03 -16.66
CA ASN A 39 1.51 -10.51 -16.68
C ASN A 39 1.44 -12.04 -16.64
N ALA A 40 1.24 -12.64 -17.83
CA ALA A 40 1.11 -14.09 -17.94
C ALA A 40 2.28 -14.78 -17.21
N ASP A 41 1.94 -15.70 -16.31
CA ASP A 41 2.84 -16.44 -15.41
C ASP A 41 3.59 -15.61 -14.34
N HIS A 42 3.40 -14.30 -14.23
CA HIS A 42 4.02 -13.45 -13.20
C HIS A 42 5.55 -13.61 -13.08
N LYS A 43 6.23 -13.98 -14.19
CA LYS A 43 7.64 -14.39 -14.21
C LYS A 43 8.63 -13.34 -13.70
N ASN A 44 8.24 -12.06 -13.71
CA ASN A 44 9.08 -10.94 -13.30
C ASN A 44 8.84 -10.49 -11.85
N PHE A 45 8.04 -11.23 -11.08
CA PHE A 45 7.85 -10.98 -9.66
C PHE A 45 8.80 -11.85 -8.85
N THR A 46 9.61 -11.20 -8.01
CA THR A 46 10.50 -11.85 -7.06
C THR A 46 9.95 -11.63 -5.65
N PRO A 47 9.69 -12.69 -4.87
CA PRO A 47 9.33 -12.52 -3.47
C PRO A 47 10.41 -11.71 -2.75
N ILE A 48 10.01 -10.75 -1.91
CA ILE A 48 10.98 -9.86 -1.26
C ILE A 48 12.07 -10.60 -0.48
N GLN A 49 11.75 -11.78 0.06
CA GLN A 49 12.68 -12.62 0.82
C GLN A 49 13.80 -13.20 -0.04
N ASP A 50 13.52 -13.40 -1.33
CA ASP A 50 14.44 -13.98 -2.29
C ASP A 50 15.22 -12.90 -3.08
N PHE A 51 14.82 -11.64 -2.94
CA PHE A 51 15.42 -10.51 -3.65
C PHE A 51 16.84 -10.19 -3.17
N ASN A 52 17.76 -10.17 -4.11
CA ASN A 52 19.19 -9.92 -3.95
C ASN A 52 19.76 -9.19 -5.19
N ILE A 53 21.07 -8.95 -5.17
CA ILE A 53 21.74 -8.13 -6.20
C ILE A 53 21.70 -8.76 -7.60
N GLU A 54 21.58 -10.08 -7.71
CA GLU A 54 21.60 -10.77 -8.99
C GLU A 54 20.30 -10.60 -9.78
N GLN A 55 19.19 -10.21 -9.13
CA GLN A 55 17.96 -9.83 -9.83
C GLN A 55 18.01 -8.42 -10.42
N LEU A 56 19.06 -7.63 -10.14
CA LEU A 56 19.22 -6.31 -10.77
C LEU A 56 19.80 -6.44 -12.18
N PRO A 57 19.31 -5.64 -13.15
CA PRO A 57 19.88 -5.61 -14.49
C PRO A 57 21.36 -5.21 -14.48
N ASP A 58 22.10 -5.62 -15.52
CA ASP A 58 23.48 -5.20 -15.71
C ASP A 58 23.59 -3.67 -15.75
N GLY A 59 24.63 -3.12 -15.10
CA GLY A 59 24.79 -1.68 -14.88
C GLY A 59 24.10 -1.15 -13.62
N TYR A 60 23.18 -1.93 -13.02
CA TYR A 60 22.48 -1.57 -11.78
C TYR A 60 22.75 -2.54 -10.62
N LYS A 61 23.73 -3.46 -10.76
CA LYS A 61 24.16 -4.36 -9.69
C LYS A 61 24.93 -3.60 -8.60
N ASP A 62 24.19 -2.87 -7.77
CA ASP A 62 24.72 -2.01 -6.69
C ASP A 62 24.01 -2.33 -5.37
N GLN A 63 24.78 -2.50 -4.29
CA GLN A 63 24.24 -2.85 -2.98
C GLN A 63 23.32 -1.75 -2.41
N ASP A 64 23.58 -0.47 -2.72
CA ASP A 64 22.72 0.61 -2.27
C ASP A 64 21.32 0.54 -2.91
N ILE A 65 21.20 0.00 -4.14
CA ILE A 65 19.89 -0.27 -4.76
C ILE A 65 19.19 -1.41 -4.02
N VAL A 66 19.89 -2.49 -3.68
CA VAL A 66 19.30 -3.60 -2.91
C VAL A 66 18.81 -3.12 -1.55
N ASP A 67 19.61 -2.33 -0.84
CA ASP A 67 19.26 -1.78 0.47
C ASP A 67 18.10 -0.78 0.37
N TYR A 68 18.09 0.02 -0.71
CA TYR A 68 16.97 0.91 -1.04
C TYR A 68 15.68 0.11 -1.21
N ILE A 69 15.68 -0.95 -2.03
CA ILE A 69 14.52 -1.82 -2.26
C ILE A 69 14.03 -2.48 -0.97
N ARG A 70 14.95 -2.98 -0.13
CA ARG A 70 14.59 -3.59 1.15
C ARG A 70 13.95 -2.58 2.10
N SER A 71 14.52 -1.36 2.19
CA SER A 71 13.91 -0.29 2.98
C SER A 71 12.54 0.13 2.42
N GLN A 72 12.37 0.18 1.10
CA GLN A 72 11.09 0.44 0.46
C GLN A 72 10.08 -0.68 0.78
N ALA A 73 10.53 -1.92 0.84
CA ALA A 73 9.70 -3.07 1.18
C ALA A 73 9.24 -3.07 2.63
N ASP A 74 10.08 -2.64 3.58
CA ASP A 74 9.70 -2.46 4.98
C ASP A 74 8.57 -1.42 5.15
N LEU A 75 8.55 -0.40 4.27
CA LEU A 75 7.55 0.66 4.24
C LEU A 75 6.32 0.34 3.37
N THR A 76 6.43 -0.66 2.51
CA THR A 76 5.33 -1.13 1.66
C THR A 76 4.38 -2.00 2.47
N VAL A 77 3.09 -1.67 2.39
CA VAL A 77 2.03 -2.29 3.17
C VAL A 77 0.95 -2.89 2.30
N ARG A 78 0.28 -3.92 2.82
CA ARG A 78 -0.98 -4.40 2.27
C ARG A 78 -2.11 -3.62 2.91
N VAL A 79 -2.98 -3.04 2.09
CA VAL A 79 -4.14 -2.27 2.53
C VAL A 79 -5.38 -3.13 2.30
N THR A 80 -6.18 -3.33 3.34
CA THR A 80 -7.36 -4.18 3.29
C THR A 80 -8.56 -3.38 3.77
N THR A 81 -9.59 -3.24 2.93
CA THR A 81 -10.84 -2.56 3.28
C THR A 81 -12.05 -3.47 3.04
N THR A 82 -13.10 -3.27 3.83
CA THR A 82 -14.26 -4.20 3.88
C THR A 82 -15.59 -3.53 3.53
N TYR A 83 -15.57 -2.25 3.19
CA TYR A 83 -16.76 -1.45 2.94
C TYR A 83 -16.56 -0.56 1.72
N ILE A 84 -17.65 -0.27 1.03
CA ILE A 84 -17.68 0.62 -0.14
C ILE A 84 -18.61 1.77 0.19
N SER A 85 -18.07 2.98 0.20
CA SER A 85 -18.78 4.19 0.58
C SER A 85 -19.94 4.48 -0.36
N GLN A 86 -21.03 5.03 0.19
CA GLN A 86 -22.15 5.56 -0.59
C GLN A 86 -21.77 6.79 -1.42
N ASN A 87 -20.65 7.43 -1.11
CA ASN A 87 -20.18 8.66 -1.73
C ASN A 87 -19.32 8.44 -2.98
N ARG A 88 -19.05 7.19 -3.38
CA ARG A 88 -18.30 6.94 -4.62
C ARG A 88 -19.06 7.55 -5.82
N PRO A 89 -18.37 8.27 -6.71
CA PRO A 89 -19.02 8.97 -7.83
C PRO A 89 -19.41 8.00 -8.94
N GLU A 90 -20.43 8.39 -9.71
CA GLU A 90 -20.89 7.64 -10.87
C GLU A 90 -19.78 7.44 -11.90
N GLY A 91 -19.70 6.23 -12.46
CA GLY A 91 -18.64 5.85 -13.40
C GLY A 91 -17.27 5.58 -12.76
N TYR A 92 -17.12 5.70 -11.44
CA TYR A 92 -15.86 5.37 -10.76
C TYR A 92 -15.83 3.92 -10.23
N ALA A 93 -14.62 3.44 -9.93
CA ALA A 93 -14.39 2.11 -9.40
C ALA A 93 -15.34 1.78 -8.23
N PHE A 94 -15.99 0.61 -8.29
CA PHE A 94 -16.96 0.12 -7.30
C PHE A 94 -18.22 0.98 -7.09
N TYR A 95 -18.55 1.91 -7.99
CA TYR A 95 -19.79 2.68 -7.93
C TYR A 95 -21.03 1.76 -7.85
N GLU A 96 -21.16 0.74 -8.69
CA GLU A 96 -22.31 -0.18 -8.65
C GLU A 96 -22.39 -1.05 -7.37
N CYS A 97 -21.37 -0.95 -6.51
CA CYS A 97 -21.23 -1.70 -5.28
C CYS A 97 -21.32 -0.84 -4.01
N ARG A 98 -21.72 0.43 -4.12
CA ARG A 98 -21.91 1.33 -2.96
C ARG A 98 -22.79 0.72 -1.87
N GLY A 99 -22.39 0.94 -0.61
CA GLY A 99 -23.03 0.39 0.59
C GLY A 99 -22.79 -1.09 0.86
N LYS A 100 -22.18 -1.83 -0.08
CA LYS A 100 -21.91 -3.26 0.09
C LYS A 100 -20.68 -3.46 0.96
N LYS A 101 -20.62 -4.66 1.56
CA LYS A 101 -19.49 -5.13 2.36
C LYS A 101 -18.86 -6.33 1.66
N PHE A 102 -17.64 -6.16 1.17
CA PHE A 102 -16.78 -7.27 0.74
C PHE A 102 -15.32 -6.82 0.78
N LEU A 103 -14.43 -7.82 0.80
CA LEU A 103 -13.00 -7.62 0.96
C LEU A 103 -12.43 -6.99 -0.31
N ARG A 104 -11.68 -5.90 -0.15
CA ARG A 104 -10.87 -5.27 -1.20
C ARG A 104 -9.47 -5.08 -0.68
N VAL A 105 -8.49 -5.30 -1.54
CA VAL A 105 -7.08 -5.28 -1.19
C VAL A 105 -6.32 -4.38 -2.16
N GLY A 106 -5.25 -3.78 -1.66
CA GLY A 106 -4.36 -2.96 -2.45
C GLY A 106 -2.98 -2.84 -1.80
N SER A 107 -2.10 -2.11 -2.47
CA SER A 107 -0.79 -1.76 -1.92
C SER A 107 -0.81 -0.34 -1.37
N GLY A 108 0.02 -0.09 -0.36
CA GLY A 108 0.27 1.24 0.15
C GLY A 108 1.73 1.45 0.52
N PHE A 109 2.06 2.69 0.85
CA PHE A 109 3.40 3.09 1.26
C PHE A 109 3.35 3.99 2.49
N MET A 110 4.11 3.64 3.53
CA MET A 110 4.22 4.43 4.75
C MET A 110 5.09 5.67 4.52
N GLN A 111 4.50 6.85 4.71
CA GLN A 111 5.18 8.12 4.47
C GLN A 111 5.71 8.78 5.74
N TYR A 112 4.94 8.79 6.82
CA TYR A 112 5.30 9.54 8.03
C TYR A 112 4.65 8.97 9.29
N VAL A 113 5.37 9.09 10.40
CA VAL A 113 4.90 8.74 11.75
C VAL A 113 4.77 10.03 12.58
N TYR A 114 3.61 10.22 13.21
CA TYR A 114 3.28 11.34 14.07
C TYR A 114 2.95 10.79 15.45
N ARG A 115 3.93 10.83 16.37
CA ARG A 115 3.67 10.45 17.76
C ARG A 115 2.65 11.43 18.35
N ASN A 116 1.63 10.88 19.01
CA ASN A 116 0.77 11.70 19.85
C ASN A 116 1.59 12.07 21.08
N GLU A 117 2.15 13.28 21.09
CA GLU A 117 2.83 13.79 22.27
C GLU A 117 1.83 13.83 23.44
N LEU A 118 2.32 13.54 24.65
CA LEU A 118 1.60 13.35 25.93
C LEU A 118 0.55 14.43 26.30
N ARG A 119 0.42 15.50 25.50
CA ARG A 119 -0.44 16.65 25.76
C ARG A 119 -1.93 16.36 25.66
N SER A 120 -2.36 15.30 24.96
CA SER A 120 -3.79 15.11 24.74
C SER A 120 -4.53 14.32 25.83
N ASN A 121 -3.83 13.57 26.71
CA ASN A 121 -4.43 12.58 27.65
C ASN A 121 -5.48 11.65 27.01
N LYS A 122 -5.55 11.60 25.67
CA LYS A 122 -6.57 10.86 24.93
C LYS A 122 -6.08 9.45 24.70
N PRO A 123 -6.87 8.43 25.06
CA PRO A 123 -6.53 7.04 24.78
C PRO A 123 -6.40 6.80 23.28
N CYS A 124 -5.65 5.77 22.91
CA CYS A 124 -5.48 5.35 21.53
C CYS A 124 -6.85 5.06 20.89
N PRO A 125 -7.15 5.66 19.72
CA PRO A 125 -8.45 5.50 19.07
C PRO A 125 -8.58 4.17 18.30
N CYS A 126 -7.58 3.28 18.35
CA CYS A 126 -7.66 2.00 17.66
C CYS A 126 -8.78 1.11 18.26
N PRO A 127 -9.33 0.16 17.49
CA PRO A 127 -10.41 -0.72 17.96
C PRO A 127 -10.03 -1.52 19.22
N GLU A 128 -8.78 -1.95 19.34
CA GLU A 128 -8.30 -2.70 20.51
C GLU A 128 -8.35 -1.86 21.79
N CYS A 129 -7.86 -0.62 21.74
CA CYS A 129 -7.87 0.27 22.91
C CYS A 129 -9.27 0.79 23.22
N LYS A 130 -10.11 1.05 22.22
CA LYS A 130 -11.51 1.49 22.44
C LYS A 130 -12.34 0.49 23.26
N ASN A 131 -12.05 -0.80 23.10
CA ASN A 131 -12.77 -1.88 23.79
C ASN A 131 -12.01 -2.40 25.02
N SER A 132 -10.84 -1.84 25.33
CA SER A 132 -10.00 -2.29 26.45
C SER A 132 -10.39 -1.57 27.76
N PRO A 133 -10.44 -2.27 28.91
CA PRO A 133 -10.56 -1.63 30.22
C PRO A 133 -9.30 -0.82 30.59
N THR A 134 -8.18 -1.08 29.93
CA THR A 134 -6.88 -0.41 30.13
C THR A 134 -6.36 0.13 28.79
N PRO A 135 -6.99 1.19 28.25
CA PRO A 135 -6.59 1.73 26.96
C PRO A 135 -5.18 2.34 27.03
N ARG A 136 -4.38 2.15 25.98
CA ARG A 136 -3.05 2.75 25.88
C ARG A 136 -3.18 4.26 25.69
N LEU A 137 -2.44 5.05 26.49
CA LEU A 137 -2.42 6.51 26.39
C LEU A 137 -1.37 7.01 25.38
N GLU A 138 -0.32 6.23 25.18
CA GLU A 138 0.70 6.52 24.17
C GLU A 138 0.38 5.76 22.89
N TRP A 139 0.41 6.50 21.77
CA TRP A 139 0.12 5.98 20.44
C TRP A 139 0.61 6.95 19.37
N ALA A 140 0.63 6.51 18.12
CA ALA A 140 1.03 7.33 16.99
C ALA A 140 0.01 7.24 15.84
N LYS A 141 0.01 8.28 15.00
CA LYS A 141 -0.62 8.25 13.68
C LYS A 141 0.42 7.93 12.61
N LEU A 142 0.05 7.08 11.68
CA LEU A 142 0.83 6.78 10.49
C LEU A 142 0.13 7.40 9.28
N LYS A 143 0.88 8.03 8.38
CA LYS A 143 0.39 8.49 7.08
C LYS A 143 0.72 7.40 6.06
N ILE A 144 -0.31 6.80 5.48
CA ILE A 144 -0.18 5.78 4.44
C ILE A 144 -0.69 6.37 3.13
N ARG A 145 0.11 6.30 2.07
CA ARG A 145 -0.33 6.60 0.71
C ARG A 145 -0.80 5.32 0.04
N THR A 146 -1.95 5.36 -0.62
CA THR A 146 -2.50 4.22 -1.40
C THR A 146 -3.33 4.77 -2.55
N ALA A 147 -3.99 3.90 -3.32
CA ALA A 147 -4.83 4.33 -4.41
C ALA A 147 -6.23 4.77 -3.93
N THR A 148 -6.78 5.82 -4.55
CA THR A 148 -8.12 6.34 -4.20
C THR A 148 -9.20 5.31 -4.48
N HIS A 149 -9.01 4.46 -5.49
CA HIS A 149 -9.97 3.39 -5.76
C HIS A 149 -9.96 2.32 -4.65
N VAL A 150 -8.85 2.14 -3.92
CA VAL A 150 -8.75 1.23 -2.76
C VAL A 150 -9.46 1.85 -1.57
N VAL A 151 -9.11 3.07 -1.17
CA VAL A 151 -9.77 3.78 -0.06
C VAL A 151 -10.25 5.15 -0.53
N PHE A 152 -11.56 5.34 -0.58
CA PHE A 152 -12.17 6.52 -1.19
C PHE A 152 -12.42 7.68 -0.23
N ASP A 153 -12.85 7.41 1.01
CA ASP A 153 -13.23 8.44 1.97
C ASP A 153 -13.05 8.00 3.43
N ASP A 154 -13.54 8.83 4.37
CA ASP A 154 -13.49 8.57 5.81
C ASP A 154 -14.27 7.32 6.24
N GLU A 155 -15.37 6.96 5.55
CA GLU A 155 -16.14 5.76 5.88
C GLU A 155 -15.33 4.51 5.54
N GLU A 156 -14.72 4.48 4.36
CA GLU A 156 -13.84 3.39 3.96
C GLU A 156 -12.57 3.32 4.81
N ALA A 157 -11.94 4.47 5.09
CA ALA A 157 -10.74 4.53 5.92
C ALA A 157 -10.97 3.91 7.32
N LYS A 158 -12.11 4.18 7.96
CA LYS A 158 -12.46 3.59 9.27
C LYS A 158 -12.75 2.09 9.21
N LYS A 159 -12.92 1.51 8.01
CA LYS A 159 -13.13 0.09 7.75
C LYS A 159 -11.93 -0.58 7.09
N THR A 160 -10.78 0.09 7.17
CA THR A 160 -9.50 -0.35 6.60
C THR A 160 -8.54 -0.79 7.68
N THR A 161 -7.86 -1.91 7.44
CA THR A 161 -6.66 -2.34 8.15
C THR A 161 -5.47 -2.25 7.20
N VAL A 162 -4.29 -2.05 7.78
CA VAL A 162 -3.03 -1.96 7.04
C VAL A 162 -2.04 -2.92 7.68
N GLU A 163 -1.46 -3.78 6.87
CA GLU A 163 -0.60 -4.89 7.29
C GLU A 163 0.84 -4.63 6.85
N PHE A 164 1.73 -4.48 7.83
CA PHE A 164 3.17 -4.44 7.62
C PHE A 164 3.75 -5.86 7.61
N PHE A 165 4.84 -6.03 6.87
CA PHE A 165 5.64 -7.27 6.84
C PHE A 165 4.92 -8.54 6.35
N TYR A 166 3.82 -8.40 5.59
CA TYR A 166 3.19 -9.54 4.92
C TYR A 166 4.01 -10.05 3.72
N ASN A 167 5.12 -10.71 4.02
CA ASN A 167 6.12 -11.14 3.04
C ASN A 167 5.91 -12.59 2.56
N SER A 168 5.20 -13.40 3.35
CA SER A 168 4.99 -14.83 3.09
C SER A 168 3.75 -15.34 3.83
N GLU A 169 3.03 -16.30 3.25
CA GLU A 169 1.92 -17.01 3.92
C GLU A 169 2.38 -17.82 5.15
N LYS A 170 3.67 -18.16 5.23
CA LYS A 170 4.25 -18.94 6.33
C LYS A 170 4.61 -18.10 7.56
N GLU A 171 4.67 -16.78 7.41
CA GLU A 171 5.14 -15.85 8.44
C GLU A 171 4.05 -14.85 8.87
N LYS A 172 2.80 -15.32 8.91
CA LYS A 172 1.65 -14.47 9.32
C LYS A 172 1.78 -13.95 10.76
N ASP A 173 2.51 -14.66 11.62
CA ASP A 173 2.80 -14.26 12.99
C ASP A 173 3.67 -12.99 13.10
N LYS A 174 4.45 -12.68 12.05
CA LYS A 174 5.29 -11.48 11.99
C LYS A 174 4.54 -10.24 11.49
N VAL A 175 3.33 -10.42 10.97
CA VAL A 175 2.52 -9.33 10.41
C VAL A 175 2.10 -8.38 11.53
N ARG A 176 2.34 -7.09 11.33
CA ARG A 176 1.90 -6.03 12.26
C ARG A 176 0.76 -5.26 11.64
N VAL A 177 -0.36 -5.18 12.34
CA VAL A 177 -1.59 -4.54 11.85
C VAL A 177 -1.76 -3.18 12.48
N VAL A 178 -2.08 -2.18 11.65
CA VAL A 178 -2.52 -0.86 12.10
C VAL A 178 -3.90 -0.55 11.53
N TYR A 179 -4.63 0.34 12.20
CA TYR A 179 -6.05 0.57 11.91
C TYR A 179 -6.26 1.91 11.24
N GLY A 180 -7.06 1.95 10.17
CA GLY A 180 -7.45 3.20 9.55
C GLY A 180 -8.30 4.07 10.49
N ASP A 181 -8.00 5.36 10.50
CA ASP A 181 -8.62 6.39 11.35
C ASP A 181 -9.40 7.38 10.50
N SER A 182 -8.78 7.88 9.43
CA SER A 182 -9.39 8.91 8.58
C SER A 182 -8.70 9.08 7.24
N PHE A 183 -9.46 9.55 6.26
CA PHE A 183 -9.02 10.03 4.97
C PHE A 183 -8.53 11.48 5.10
N ARG A 184 -7.57 11.89 4.28
CA ARG A 184 -7.04 13.27 4.32
C ARG A 184 -7.20 13.98 3.00
N PHE A 185 -6.65 13.40 1.96
CA PHE A 185 -6.64 13.96 0.63
C PHE A 185 -6.61 12.82 -0.36
N GLY A 186 -7.27 12.99 -1.51
CA GLY A 186 -7.11 12.08 -2.62
C GLY A 186 -7.56 12.71 -3.92
N THR A 187 -7.06 12.15 -5.01
CA THR A 187 -7.41 12.55 -6.37
C THR A 187 -7.99 11.36 -7.11
N ILE A 188 -9.05 11.58 -7.87
CA ILE A 188 -9.61 10.54 -8.75
C ILE A 188 -8.72 10.37 -9.98
N ARG A 189 -8.26 11.49 -10.57
CA ARG A 189 -7.46 11.48 -11.80
C ARG A 189 -6.08 10.86 -11.61
N GLY A 190 -5.34 11.26 -10.57
CA GLY A 190 -4.07 10.63 -10.21
C GLY A 190 -4.23 9.30 -9.46
N ASP A 191 -5.45 8.93 -9.08
CA ASP A 191 -5.79 7.71 -8.34
C ASP A 191 -4.92 7.43 -7.12
N TRP A 192 -4.61 8.47 -6.36
CA TRP A 192 -3.85 8.34 -5.11
C TRP A 192 -4.50 9.14 -4.00
N CYS A 193 -4.43 8.60 -2.79
CA CYS A 193 -4.90 9.22 -1.57
C CYS A 193 -3.95 8.99 -0.41
N ASP A 194 -4.05 9.86 0.60
CA ASP A 194 -3.38 9.74 1.87
C ASP A 194 -4.42 9.44 2.96
N ILE A 195 -4.22 8.33 3.68
CA ILE A 195 -5.01 7.96 4.84
C ILE A 195 -4.16 8.06 6.12
N ARG A 196 -4.83 8.29 7.24
CA ARG A 196 -4.25 8.17 8.57
C ARG A 196 -4.63 6.83 9.16
N CYS A 197 -3.62 6.13 9.66
CA CYS A 197 -3.78 4.95 10.49
C CYS A 197 -3.31 5.25 11.91
N VAL A 198 -3.69 4.40 12.85
CA VAL A 198 -3.35 4.53 14.27
C VAL A 198 -2.78 3.23 14.81
N SER A 199 -1.78 3.36 15.67
CA SER A 199 -1.17 2.25 16.39
C SER A 199 -0.72 2.69 17.78
N HIS A 200 -0.90 1.81 18.77
CA HIS A 200 -0.31 1.96 20.11
C HIS A 200 0.98 1.15 20.28
N ASP A 201 1.43 0.48 19.23
CA ASP A 201 2.68 -0.26 19.18
C ASP A 201 3.81 0.69 18.78
N LEU A 202 4.44 1.27 19.79
CA LEU A 202 5.44 2.32 19.62
C LEU A 202 6.77 1.81 19.07
N GLU A 203 7.10 0.54 19.34
CA GLU A 203 8.31 -0.09 18.79
C GLU A 203 8.22 -0.18 17.27
N LEU A 204 7.07 -0.59 16.72
CA LEU A 204 6.81 -0.53 15.28
C LEU A 204 6.89 0.91 14.78
N CYS A 205 6.29 1.86 15.48
CA CYS A 205 6.27 3.25 15.04
C CYS A 205 7.66 3.87 14.95
N ASP A 206 8.55 3.56 15.90
CA ASP A 206 9.94 4.03 15.88
C ASP A 206 10.74 3.36 14.77
N PHE A 207 10.62 2.04 14.64
CA PHE A 207 11.24 1.30 13.54
C PHE A 207 10.85 1.88 12.17
N LEU A 208 9.57 2.19 11.97
CA LEU A 208 9.07 2.76 10.72
C LEU A 208 9.60 4.18 10.49
N LYS A 209 9.70 5.00 11.53
CA LYS A 209 10.27 6.35 11.44
C LYS A 209 11.74 6.30 11.01
N ASP A 210 12.53 5.43 11.63
CA ASP A 210 13.96 5.28 11.32
C ASP A 210 14.15 4.69 9.91
N THR A 211 13.32 3.70 9.56
CA THR A 211 13.30 3.09 8.22
C THR A 211 12.97 4.11 7.14
N TRP A 212 12.02 5.02 7.39
CA TRP A 212 11.71 6.10 6.45
C TRP A 212 12.90 7.05 6.25
N GLY A 213 13.59 7.43 7.34
CA GLY A 213 14.82 8.23 7.24
C GLY A 213 15.91 7.53 6.42
N ARG A 214 16.12 6.23 6.66
CA ARG A 214 17.05 5.39 5.89
C ARG A 214 16.66 5.30 4.42
N TRP A 215 15.38 5.08 4.11
CA TRP A 215 14.87 5.02 2.75
C TRP A 215 15.11 6.32 1.98
N ARG A 216 14.82 7.49 2.59
CA ARG A 216 15.10 8.80 1.98
C ARG A 216 16.58 9.06 1.72
N TRP A 217 17.43 8.64 2.66
CA TRP A 217 18.87 8.76 2.49
C TRP A 217 19.38 7.86 1.35
N LEU A 218 18.94 6.60 1.30
CA LEU A 218 19.27 5.66 0.22
C LEU A 218 18.76 6.14 -1.13
N GLU A 219 17.53 6.66 -1.21
CA GLU A 219 16.95 7.24 -2.42
C GLU A 219 17.84 8.36 -2.96
N THR A 220 18.26 9.28 -2.08
CA THR A 220 19.15 10.39 -2.46
C THR A 220 20.50 9.86 -2.95
N LYS A 221 21.08 8.89 -2.24
CA LYS A 221 22.37 8.27 -2.57
C LYS A 221 22.32 7.55 -3.91
N VAL A 222 21.27 6.75 -4.17
CA VAL A 222 21.06 6.05 -5.44
C VAL A 222 20.88 7.07 -6.56
N ASN A 223 19.97 8.04 -6.41
CA ASN A 223 19.73 9.04 -7.45
C ASN A 223 21.01 9.82 -7.81
N GLN A 224 21.83 10.20 -6.83
CA GLN A 224 23.11 10.88 -7.07
C GLN A 224 24.11 10.06 -7.92
N LYS A 225 24.12 8.74 -7.78
CA LYS A 225 24.98 7.85 -8.58
C LYS A 225 24.55 7.80 -10.04
N PHE A 226 23.26 7.98 -10.31
CA PHE A 226 22.66 7.80 -11.64
C PHE A 226 22.15 9.12 -12.25
N THR A 227 22.62 10.28 -11.79
CA THR A 227 22.10 11.60 -12.23
C THR A 227 22.77 12.21 -13.47
N PHE A 228 23.98 11.80 -13.87
CA PHE A 228 24.83 12.69 -14.69
C PHE A 228 25.30 12.21 -16.07
N ASP A 229 25.37 10.90 -16.38
CA ASP A 229 26.07 10.48 -17.61
C ASP A 229 25.36 9.44 -18.49
N GLN A 230 24.20 8.91 -18.11
CA GLN A 230 23.45 7.97 -18.95
C GLN A 230 21.94 8.15 -18.86
N ASP A 231 21.25 7.73 -19.92
CA ASP A 231 19.80 7.66 -19.99
C ASP A 231 19.31 6.48 -19.13
N HIS A 232 19.19 6.74 -17.82
CA HIS A 232 18.82 5.73 -16.82
C HIS A 232 17.31 5.61 -16.67
N HIS A 233 16.78 4.44 -17.06
CA HIS A 233 15.35 4.17 -17.05
C HIS A 233 14.89 3.17 -15.99
N LEU A 234 15.74 2.81 -15.03
CA LEU A 234 15.41 1.78 -14.04
C LEU A 234 14.09 2.11 -13.30
N ALA A 235 13.13 1.19 -13.39
CA ALA A 235 11.86 1.26 -12.69
C ALA A 235 11.79 0.10 -11.69
N ILE A 236 11.50 0.43 -10.44
CA ILE A 236 11.38 -0.55 -9.36
C ILE A 236 10.00 -0.42 -8.73
N LEU A 237 9.29 -1.54 -8.61
CA LEU A 237 8.01 -1.62 -7.94
C LEU A 237 8.05 -2.67 -6.85
N VAL A 238 7.75 -2.24 -5.62
CA VAL A 238 7.51 -3.13 -4.47
C VAL A 238 6.03 -3.03 -4.11
N SER A 239 5.33 -4.15 -4.14
CA SER A 239 3.86 -4.16 -3.99
C SER A 239 3.34 -5.50 -3.46
N HIS A 240 2.04 -5.52 -3.15
CA HIS A 240 1.24 -6.71 -2.88
C HIS A 240 0.36 -6.99 -4.11
N PRO A 241 0.89 -7.63 -5.16
CA PRO A 241 0.11 -7.92 -6.36
C PRO A 241 -1.08 -8.80 -5.99
N HIS A 242 -2.26 -8.40 -6.43
CA HIS A 242 -3.53 -9.03 -6.06
C HIS A 242 -3.80 -9.11 -4.53
N GLY A 243 -3.11 -8.29 -3.72
CA GLY A 243 -3.13 -8.40 -2.26
C GLY A 243 -2.43 -9.65 -1.70
N CYS A 244 -1.65 -10.36 -2.52
CA CYS A 244 -0.85 -11.49 -2.07
C CYS A 244 0.42 -11.01 -1.31
N ASN A 245 1.28 -11.97 -0.98
CA ASN A 245 2.54 -11.67 -0.30
C ASN A 245 3.41 -10.73 -1.13
N LYS A 246 4.21 -9.91 -0.45
CA LYS A 246 4.98 -8.82 -1.05
C LYS A 246 5.97 -9.31 -2.13
N GLN A 247 5.95 -8.63 -3.27
CA GLN A 247 6.82 -8.90 -4.41
C GLN A 247 7.61 -7.66 -4.80
N VAL A 248 8.76 -7.89 -5.43
CA VAL A 248 9.56 -6.91 -6.14
C VAL A 248 9.47 -7.20 -7.63
N SER A 249 9.30 -6.16 -8.43
CA SER A 249 9.42 -6.24 -9.89
C SER A 249 10.31 -5.11 -10.38
N ILE A 250 11.16 -5.44 -11.36
CA ILE A 250 12.11 -4.51 -11.95
C ILE A 250 11.84 -4.43 -13.44
N GLY A 251 11.93 -3.22 -13.99
CA GLY A 251 11.86 -2.98 -15.41
C GLY A 251 12.53 -1.67 -15.80
N ALA A 252 12.17 -1.17 -16.97
CA ALA A 252 12.55 0.15 -17.42
C ALA A 252 11.28 0.97 -17.73
N TRP A 253 11.22 2.22 -17.28
CA TRP A 253 10.18 3.14 -17.73
C TRP A 253 10.46 3.57 -19.18
N ARG A 254 9.40 3.95 -19.90
CA ARG A 254 9.49 4.35 -21.31
C ARG A 254 9.11 5.81 -21.49
N ASP A 255 7.97 6.16 -20.92
CA ASP A 255 7.38 7.49 -20.97
C ASP A 255 7.09 7.96 -19.54
N ARG A 256 7.09 9.29 -19.35
CA ARG A 256 6.78 9.92 -18.06
C ARG A 256 5.69 10.97 -18.25
N ASP A 257 4.52 10.67 -17.72
CA ASP A 257 3.42 11.61 -17.63
C ASP A 257 3.34 12.23 -16.23
N ILE A 258 3.15 13.55 -16.18
CA ILE A 258 2.91 14.26 -14.91
C ILE A 258 1.39 14.35 -14.70
N VAL A 259 0.87 13.46 -13.84
CA VAL A 259 -0.55 13.39 -13.48
C VAL A 259 -0.73 13.94 -12.07
N ASP A 260 -1.41 15.09 -11.96
CA ASP A 260 -1.70 15.82 -10.71
C ASP A 260 -0.46 16.21 -9.88
N ARG A 261 -0.12 17.51 -9.86
CA ARG A 261 0.87 18.03 -8.92
C ARG A 261 0.29 17.94 -7.51
N SER A 262 0.87 17.10 -6.65
CA SER A 262 0.77 17.32 -5.21
C SER A 262 1.43 18.68 -4.95
N ARG A 263 0.63 19.68 -4.56
CA ARG A 263 1.08 21.07 -4.34
C ARG A 263 2.12 21.22 -3.22
N ASP A 264 2.46 20.13 -2.52
CA ASP A 264 3.22 20.15 -1.27
C ASP A 264 4.50 19.29 -1.33
N TRP A 265 5.15 19.13 -2.50
CA TRP A 265 6.51 18.58 -2.61
C TRP A 265 7.58 19.64 -2.89
N GLU A 266 7.30 20.90 -2.55
CA GLU A 266 8.31 21.94 -2.35
C GLU A 266 8.58 22.14 -0.85
#